data_AF-A0A7K0CXP9-F1
#
_entry.id   AF-A0A7K0CXP9-F1
#
_cell.length_a   1.000
_cell.length_b   1.000
_cell.length_c   1.000
_cell.angle_alpha   90.00
_cell.angle_beta   90.00
_cell.angle_gamma   90.00
#
_symmetry.space_group_name_H-M   'P 1'
#
loop_
_entity.id
_entity.type
_entity.pdbx_description
1 polymer ?
#
loop_
_entity_poly.entity_id
_entity_poly.type
_entity_poly.pdbx_seq_one_letter_code
_entity_poly.pdbx_strand_id
1 'polypeptide(L)'
;MPIDENIASYSDLAFKSAIVVYVLVFVMLLVQYAMAYTRKAEQRELVAVGANSPATPQGPGRIAEPAGKPVSERIGNMAFAVLHVSLGLHIISIVLRGFATHRFPLGNMYEFVTMATGAAVALGVVLLRQERYRGMWAFLLVPVLILMFLAGTVLYADAAPVVPALKSYWLPIHVTVVSIGSGVFLVAGVSSLLFLLRLLQPAGEESDNLLGAIARRLPDARSLDRLAYRTTIIGFPIFGTGIILGAIWAESAWGRFWGWDPKETVSFIAWVIYAAYLHARATSGWRETKAAWINIAGFVAMLFNLFIINIVVSGLHSYAGLN
;
A
#
# COMPACT_ATOMS: atom_id res chain seq x y z
N MET A 1 -23.37 -18.23 17.73
CA MET A 1 -24.27 -17.06 17.85
C MET A 1 -24.77 -16.72 16.46
N PRO A 2 -26.03 -16.31 16.29
CA PRO A 2 -26.51 -15.78 15.02
C PRO A 2 -25.69 -14.55 14.62
N ILE A 3 -25.57 -14.31 13.32
CA ILE A 3 -24.85 -13.15 12.78
C ILE A 3 -25.74 -11.92 12.96
N ASP A 4 -25.14 -10.80 13.39
CA ASP A 4 -25.84 -9.53 13.47
C ASP A 4 -25.82 -8.84 12.09
N GLU A 5 -26.94 -8.97 11.37
CA GLU A 5 -27.10 -8.40 10.03
C GLU A 5 -27.05 -6.87 10.01
N ASN A 6 -27.46 -6.20 11.10
CA ASN A 6 -27.41 -4.74 11.18
C ASN A 6 -25.95 -4.27 11.28
N ILE A 7 -25.16 -4.89 12.16
CA ILE A 7 -23.73 -4.57 12.29
C ILE A 7 -22.97 -4.95 11.00
N ALA A 8 -23.32 -6.06 10.36
CA ALA A 8 -22.75 -6.43 9.06
C ALA A 8 -23.03 -5.36 7.99
N SER A 9 -24.27 -4.87 7.91
CA SER A 9 -24.64 -3.79 6.99
C SER A 9 -23.85 -2.49 7.26
N TYR A 10 -23.67 -2.11 8.53
CA TYR A 10 -22.83 -0.96 8.88
C TYR A 10 -21.35 -1.17 8.54
N SER A 11 -20.82 -2.39 8.69
CA SER A 11 -19.47 -2.74 8.23
C SER A 11 -19.31 -2.50 6.72
N ASP A 12 -20.28 -2.96 5.93
CA ASP A 12 -20.23 -2.84 4.48
C ASP A 12 -20.43 -1.39 4.02
N LEU A 13 -21.28 -0.63 4.71
CA LEU A 13 -21.45 0.80 4.51
C LEU A 13 -20.15 1.55 4.82
N ALA A 14 -19.49 1.22 5.94
CA ALA A 14 -18.20 1.81 6.30
C ALA A 14 -17.12 1.48 5.26
N PHE A 15 -17.09 0.25 4.73
CA PHE A 15 -16.19 -0.16 3.67
C PHE A 15 -16.41 0.65 2.37
N LYS A 16 -17.67 0.71 1.91
CA LYS A 16 -18.05 1.47 0.70
C LYS A 16 -17.76 2.97 0.87
N SER A 17 -18.05 3.52 2.05
CA SER A 17 -17.72 4.91 2.39
C SER A 17 -16.22 5.14 2.37
N ALA A 18 -15.42 4.24 2.94
CA ALA A 18 -13.97 4.33 2.90
C ALA A 18 -13.44 4.37 1.46
N ILE A 19 -13.97 3.54 0.54
CA ILE A 19 -13.61 3.59 -0.89
C ILE A 19 -13.89 4.97 -1.47
N VAL A 20 -15.10 5.49 -1.30
CA VAL A 20 -15.50 6.81 -1.84
C VAL A 20 -14.59 7.91 -1.31
N VAL A 21 -14.29 7.90 -0.02
CA VAL A 21 -13.43 8.92 0.59
C VAL A 21 -11.96 8.72 0.15
N TYR A 22 -11.46 7.49 -0.02
CA TYR A 22 -10.13 7.26 -0.63
C TYR A 22 -10.06 7.75 -2.07
N VAL A 23 -11.12 7.57 -2.88
CA VAL A 23 -11.18 8.13 -4.23
C VAL A 23 -11.14 9.65 -4.19
N LEU A 24 -11.87 10.29 -3.28
CA LEU A 24 -11.80 11.74 -3.06
C LEU A 24 -10.37 12.18 -2.71
N VAL A 25 -9.71 11.51 -1.77
CA VAL A 25 -8.31 11.77 -1.42
C VAL A 25 -7.40 11.62 -2.63
N PHE A 26 -7.57 10.57 -3.41
CA PHE A 26 -6.79 10.32 -4.61
C PHE A 26 -6.97 11.45 -5.64
N VAL A 27 -8.21 11.87 -5.91
CA VAL A 27 -8.49 13.01 -6.80
C VAL A 27 -7.87 14.30 -6.26
N MET A 28 -8.01 14.59 -4.96
CA MET A 28 -7.40 15.78 -4.36
C MET A 28 -5.88 15.77 -4.45
N LEU A 29 -5.24 14.62 -4.26
CA LEU A 29 -3.80 14.46 -4.44
C LEU A 29 -3.40 14.62 -5.91
N LEU A 30 -4.19 14.14 -6.87
CA LEU A 30 -3.95 14.37 -8.30
C LEU A 30 -4.09 15.86 -8.67
N VAL A 31 -5.08 16.55 -8.11
CA VAL A 31 -5.29 18.00 -8.31
C VAL A 31 -4.12 18.78 -7.70
N GLN A 32 -3.73 18.46 -6.47
CA GLN A 32 -2.52 19.03 -5.85
C GLN A 32 -1.30 18.77 -6.73
N TYR A 33 -1.15 17.53 -7.20
CA TYR A 33 -0.05 17.08 -8.05
C TYR A 33 0.02 17.94 -9.32
N ALA A 34 -1.11 18.15 -10.01
CA ALA A 34 -1.22 18.98 -11.20
C ALA A 34 -0.91 20.46 -10.94
N MET A 35 -1.50 21.07 -9.90
CA MET A 35 -1.35 22.50 -9.59
C MET A 35 0.05 22.89 -9.09
N ALA A 36 0.73 22.01 -8.34
CA ALA A 36 2.07 22.29 -7.83
C ALA A 36 3.10 22.41 -8.97
N TYR A 37 2.82 21.82 -10.13
CA TYR A 37 3.71 21.83 -11.28
C TYR A 37 3.56 23.03 -12.18
N THR A 38 2.32 23.41 -12.52
CA THR A 38 2.05 24.60 -13.33
C THR A 38 2.74 25.82 -12.72
N ARG A 39 2.61 25.97 -11.39
CA ARG A 39 3.28 27.05 -10.65
C ARG A 39 4.82 27.00 -10.72
N LYS A 40 5.42 25.81 -10.66
CA LYS A 40 6.89 25.67 -10.73
C LYS A 40 7.42 25.96 -12.14
N ALA A 41 6.64 25.64 -13.17
CA ALA A 41 6.94 26.01 -14.55
C ALA A 41 6.84 27.54 -14.75
N GLU A 42 5.73 28.15 -14.32
CA GLU A 42 5.54 29.61 -14.35
C GLU A 42 6.63 30.35 -13.58
N GLN A 43 7.02 29.89 -12.38
CA GLN A 43 8.11 30.51 -11.62
C GLN A 43 9.46 30.42 -12.33
N ARG A 44 9.75 29.32 -13.03
CA ARG A 44 10.98 29.20 -13.83
C ARG A 44 10.99 30.17 -15.00
N GLU A 45 9.85 30.34 -15.66
CA GLU A 45 9.67 31.30 -16.75
C GLU A 45 9.84 32.75 -16.24
N LEU A 46 9.19 33.10 -15.12
CA LEU A 46 9.31 34.42 -14.49
C LEU A 46 10.74 34.74 -14.05
N VAL A 47 11.48 33.76 -13.50
CA VAL A 47 12.90 33.94 -13.12
C VAL A 47 13.78 34.11 -14.36
N ALA A 48 13.48 33.42 -15.46
CA ALA A 48 14.17 33.61 -16.74
C ALA A 48 13.95 35.02 -17.32
N VAL A 49 12.74 35.58 -17.16
CA VAL A 49 12.41 36.95 -17.60
C VAL A 49 12.97 38.01 -16.64
N GLY A 50 12.96 37.74 -15.33
CA GLY A 50 13.39 38.67 -14.28
C GLY A 50 14.90 38.80 -14.08
N ALA A 51 15.71 37.92 -14.70
CA ALA A 51 17.17 37.92 -14.56
C ALA A 51 17.86 39.22 -15.03
N ASN A 52 17.16 40.08 -15.79
CA ASN A 52 17.70 41.34 -16.31
C ASN A 52 17.27 42.61 -15.54
N SER A 53 16.65 42.51 -14.37
CA SER A 53 16.22 43.69 -13.60
C SER A 53 16.82 43.70 -12.18
N PRO A 54 17.63 44.71 -11.80
CA PRO A 54 18.08 44.87 -10.43
C PRO A 54 16.88 45.24 -9.55
N ALA A 55 16.45 44.33 -8.69
CA ALA A 55 15.39 44.60 -7.71
C ALA A 55 15.89 45.63 -6.70
N THR A 56 15.49 46.89 -6.87
CA THR A 56 15.73 47.95 -5.88
C THR A 56 14.72 47.79 -4.74
N PRO A 57 15.14 47.61 -3.47
CA PRO A 57 14.21 47.52 -2.35
C PRO A 57 13.53 48.88 -2.13
N GLN A 58 12.21 48.96 -2.39
CA GLN A 58 11.42 50.14 -2.09
C GLN A 58 11.12 50.22 -0.57
N GLY A 59 11.89 51.04 0.13
CA GLY A 59 11.50 51.68 1.41
C GLY A 59 11.81 50.91 2.70
N PRO A 60 12.33 51.59 3.75
CA PRO A 60 12.58 50.98 5.06
C PRO A 60 11.28 50.73 5.84
N GLY A 61 11.13 49.56 6.46
CA GLY A 61 10.12 49.29 7.50
C GLY A 61 8.90 48.45 7.10
N ARG A 62 8.76 48.01 5.84
CA ARG A 62 7.71 47.02 5.48
C ARG A 62 8.18 45.61 5.85
N ILE A 63 7.64 45.08 6.94
CA ILE A 63 7.69 43.63 7.20
C ILE A 63 6.82 42.98 6.12
N ALA A 64 7.43 42.27 5.18
CA ALA A 64 6.68 41.52 4.19
C ALA A 64 5.78 40.53 4.94
N GLU A 65 4.46 40.68 4.84
CA GLU A 65 3.54 39.69 5.38
C GLU A 65 3.89 38.33 4.74
N PRO A 66 4.05 37.27 5.54
CA PRO A 66 4.37 35.97 4.98
C PRO A 66 3.26 35.59 4.01
N ALA A 67 3.62 35.48 2.73
CA ALA A 67 2.69 35.13 1.67
C ALA A 67 1.94 33.84 2.08
N GLY A 68 0.61 33.92 2.13
CA GLY A 68 -0.21 32.79 2.57
C GLY A 68 0.09 31.52 1.78
N LYS A 69 -0.05 30.36 2.43
CA LYS A 69 0.21 29.05 1.79
C LYS A 69 -0.57 28.93 0.48
N PRO A 70 0.07 28.48 -0.61
CA PRO A 70 -0.57 28.35 -1.91
C PRO A 70 -1.73 27.36 -1.86
N VAL A 71 -2.71 27.54 -2.75
CA VAL A 71 -3.91 26.69 -2.82
C VAL A 71 -3.56 25.21 -2.97
N SER A 72 -2.52 24.87 -3.74
CA SER A 72 -2.03 23.50 -3.89
C SER A 72 -1.58 22.86 -2.58
N GLU A 73 -0.92 23.62 -1.69
CA GLU A 73 -0.50 23.13 -0.38
C GLU A 73 -1.70 22.95 0.56
N ARG A 74 -2.69 23.86 0.48
CA ARG A 74 -3.95 23.74 1.23
C ARG A 74 -4.73 22.48 0.83
N ILE A 75 -4.87 22.23 -0.46
CA ILE A 75 -5.52 21.02 -1.00
C ILE A 75 -4.77 19.77 -0.52
N GLY A 76 -3.44 19.78 -0.53
CA GLY A 76 -2.64 18.67 -0.01
C GLY A 76 -2.84 18.40 1.48
N ASN A 77 -2.83 19.45 2.30
CA ASN A 77 -3.09 19.33 3.74
C ASN A 77 -4.50 18.78 4.00
N MET A 78 -5.49 19.26 3.24
CA MET A 78 -6.86 18.76 3.32
C MET A 78 -6.95 17.29 2.88
N ALA A 79 -6.25 16.90 1.81
CA ALA A 79 -6.21 15.51 1.35
C ALA A 79 -5.65 14.57 2.42
N PHE A 80 -4.61 15.01 3.15
CA PHE A 80 -4.07 14.25 4.28
C PHE A 80 -5.03 14.16 5.45
N ALA A 81 -5.77 15.23 5.79
CA ALA A 81 -6.78 15.15 6.84
C ALA A 81 -7.88 14.15 6.46
N VAL A 82 -8.38 14.23 5.22
CA VAL A 82 -9.40 13.33 4.68
C VAL A 82 -8.87 11.88 4.59
N LEU A 83 -7.58 11.68 4.29
CA LEU A 83 -6.95 10.35 4.31
C LEU A 83 -7.03 9.66 5.67
N HIS A 84 -6.86 10.40 6.77
CA HIS A 84 -7.00 9.83 8.11
C HIS A 84 -8.46 9.44 8.41
N VAL A 85 -9.43 10.21 7.89
CA VAL A 85 -10.85 9.86 7.98
C VAL A 85 -11.13 8.57 7.20
N SER A 86 -10.62 8.43 5.97
CA SER A 86 -10.73 7.18 5.20
C SER A 86 -10.13 5.99 5.94
N LEU A 87 -8.96 6.17 6.56
CA LEU A 87 -8.32 5.11 7.35
C LEU A 87 -9.18 4.75 8.57
N GLY A 88 -9.77 5.74 9.24
CA GLY A 88 -10.72 5.52 10.33
C GLY A 88 -11.94 4.70 9.88
N LEU A 89 -12.58 5.06 8.78
CA LEU A 89 -13.70 4.31 8.20
C LEU A 89 -13.30 2.88 7.81
N HIS A 90 -12.10 2.72 7.26
CA HIS A 90 -11.57 1.41 6.89
C HIS A 90 -11.37 0.51 8.12
N ILE A 91 -10.78 1.04 9.20
CA ILE A 91 -10.61 0.30 10.46
C ILE A 91 -11.98 -0.01 11.10
N ILE A 92 -12.91 0.94 11.09
CA ILE A 92 -14.28 0.75 11.59
C ILE A 92 -14.97 -0.39 10.85
N SER A 93 -14.84 -0.47 9.52
CA SER A 93 -15.37 -1.58 8.74
C SER A 93 -14.84 -2.94 9.24
N ILE A 94 -13.53 -3.08 9.43
CA ILE A 94 -12.92 -4.32 9.95
C ILE A 94 -13.48 -4.65 11.34
N VAL A 95 -13.51 -3.67 12.25
CA VAL A 95 -13.97 -3.87 13.63
C VAL A 95 -15.44 -4.29 13.68
N LEU A 96 -16.31 -3.59 12.95
CA LEU A 96 -17.74 -3.92 12.85
C LEU A 96 -17.93 -5.32 12.24
N ARG A 97 -17.14 -5.70 11.24
CA ARG A 97 -17.19 -7.05 10.66
C ARG A 97 -16.90 -8.13 11.70
N GLY A 98 -15.95 -7.88 12.59
CA GLY A 98 -15.63 -8.79 13.69
C GLY A 98 -16.77 -8.92 14.70
N PHE A 99 -17.39 -7.80 15.07
CA PHE A 99 -18.55 -7.80 15.97
C PHE A 99 -19.77 -8.50 15.34
N ALA A 100 -20.05 -8.27 14.05
CA ALA A 100 -21.17 -8.89 13.35
C ALA A 100 -21.08 -10.43 13.31
N THR A 101 -19.86 -10.96 13.17
CA THR A 101 -19.62 -12.40 13.03
C THR A 101 -19.25 -13.08 14.35
N HIS A 102 -19.13 -12.32 15.44
CA HIS A 102 -18.63 -12.78 16.74
C HIS A 102 -17.30 -13.56 16.66
N ARG A 103 -16.46 -13.21 15.68
CA ARG A 103 -15.13 -13.81 15.46
C ARG A 103 -14.18 -12.75 14.92
N PHE A 104 -12.89 -13.06 14.90
CA PHE A 104 -11.94 -12.20 14.22
C PHE A 104 -12.21 -12.22 12.69
N PRO A 105 -12.29 -11.06 12.02
CA PRO A 105 -12.71 -10.94 10.62
C PRO A 105 -11.54 -11.21 9.66
N LEU A 106 -11.13 -12.48 9.56
CA LEU A 106 -10.09 -12.97 8.64
C LEU A 106 -10.42 -14.36 8.04
N GLY A 107 -11.70 -14.64 7.85
CA GLY A 107 -12.21 -15.95 7.43
C GLY A 107 -12.35 -16.12 5.91
N ASN A 108 -12.20 -15.06 5.12
CA ASN A 108 -12.34 -15.07 3.66
C ASN A 108 -11.40 -14.05 2.98
N MET A 109 -11.37 -14.08 1.65
CA MET A 109 -10.51 -13.19 0.86
C MET A 109 -10.86 -11.71 0.98
N TYR A 110 -12.15 -11.36 1.05
CA TYR A 110 -12.60 -9.97 1.28
C TYR A 110 -11.99 -9.41 2.58
N GLU A 111 -12.14 -10.15 3.67
CA GLU A 111 -11.61 -9.82 5.00
C GLU A 111 -10.07 -9.70 4.98
N PHE A 112 -9.39 -10.63 4.30
CA PHE A 112 -7.93 -10.60 4.13
C PHE A 112 -7.45 -9.35 3.37
N VAL A 113 -8.05 -9.05 2.21
CA VAL A 113 -7.66 -7.92 1.37
C VAL A 113 -7.95 -6.59 2.06
N THR A 114 -9.08 -6.50 2.76
CA THR A 114 -9.44 -5.34 3.59
C THR A 114 -8.39 -5.10 4.68
N MET A 115 -7.99 -6.14 5.41
CA MET A 115 -6.91 -6.02 6.41
C MET A 115 -5.57 -5.63 5.79
N ALA A 116 -5.18 -6.26 4.68
CA ALA A 116 -3.90 -5.98 4.02
C ALA A 116 -3.82 -4.56 3.46
N THR A 117 -4.88 -4.06 2.83
CA THR A 117 -4.95 -2.69 2.31
C THR A 117 -5.03 -1.66 3.45
N GLY A 118 -5.78 -1.95 4.51
CA GLY A 118 -5.78 -1.14 5.74
C GLY A 118 -4.40 -1.03 6.37
N ALA A 119 -3.67 -2.14 6.48
CA ALA A 119 -2.29 -2.17 6.99
C ALA A 119 -1.32 -1.38 6.07
N ALA A 120 -1.46 -1.49 4.75
CA ALA A 120 -0.65 -0.72 3.80
C ALA A 120 -0.86 0.78 3.96
N VAL A 121 -2.11 1.24 4.08
CA VAL A 121 -2.42 2.66 4.29
C VAL A 121 -1.95 3.11 5.67
N ALA A 122 -2.18 2.33 6.74
CA ALA A 122 -1.71 2.67 8.08
C ALA A 122 -0.18 2.81 8.14
N LEU A 123 0.56 1.89 7.53
CA LEU A 123 2.02 1.98 7.42
C LEU A 123 2.43 3.19 6.55
N GLY A 124 1.74 3.42 5.45
CA GLY A 124 1.93 4.61 4.61
C GLY A 124 1.76 5.90 5.41
N VAL A 125 0.73 5.98 6.26
CA VAL A 125 0.47 7.13 7.15
C VAL A 125 1.61 7.34 8.14
N VAL A 126 2.39 6.31 8.49
CA VAL A 126 3.57 6.45 9.35
C VAL A 126 4.82 6.82 8.55
N LEU A 127 5.08 6.14 7.44
CA LEU A 127 6.34 6.27 6.68
C LEU A 127 6.36 7.46 5.73
N LEU A 128 5.20 7.88 5.20
CA LEU A 128 5.04 8.93 4.19
C LEU A 128 4.53 10.25 4.79
N ARG A 129 4.74 10.47 6.10
CA ARG A 129 4.33 11.70 6.81
C ARG A 129 5.05 12.97 6.32
N GLN A 130 6.27 12.81 5.83
CA GLN A 130 7.10 13.93 5.40
C GLN A 130 6.58 14.49 4.07
N GLU A 131 6.58 15.82 3.92
CA GLU A 131 6.02 16.47 2.73
C GLU A 131 6.68 16.01 1.42
N ARG A 132 7.97 15.66 1.48
CA ARG A 132 8.72 15.13 0.31
C ARG A 132 8.15 13.84 -0.27
N TYR A 133 7.37 13.08 0.52
CA TYR A 133 6.76 11.83 0.11
C TYR A 133 5.28 11.98 -0.29
N ARG A 134 4.73 13.20 -0.31
CA ARG A 134 3.31 13.43 -0.65
C ARG A 134 2.93 12.85 -2.01
N GLY A 135 3.79 13.02 -3.01
CA GLY A 135 3.55 12.46 -4.35
C GLY A 135 3.42 10.92 -4.34
N MET A 136 4.02 10.23 -3.36
CA MET A 136 3.94 8.77 -3.26
C MET A 136 2.54 8.26 -2.94
N TRP A 137 1.71 9.07 -2.27
CA TRP A 137 0.34 8.68 -1.93
C TRP A 137 -0.52 8.46 -3.17
N ALA A 138 -0.35 9.25 -4.22
CA ALA A 138 -1.07 9.04 -5.47
C ALA A 138 -0.78 7.65 -6.03
N PHE A 139 0.48 7.20 -5.99
CA PHE A 139 0.87 5.87 -6.50
C PHE A 139 0.54 4.72 -5.55
N LEU A 140 0.59 4.94 -4.23
CA LEU A 140 0.21 3.92 -3.25
C LEU A 140 -1.31 3.66 -3.25
N LEU A 141 -2.12 4.70 -3.43
CA LEU A 141 -3.58 4.57 -3.44
C LEU A 141 -4.10 3.84 -4.69
N VAL A 142 -3.38 3.83 -5.81
CA VAL A 142 -3.80 3.11 -7.03
C VAL A 142 -4.01 1.61 -6.77
N PRO A 143 -3.01 0.82 -6.36
CA PRO A 143 -3.22 -0.59 -6.09
C PRO A 143 -4.12 -0.81 -4.87
N VAL A 144 -4.12 0.07 -3.86
CA VAL A 144 -5.06 -0.04 -2.73
C VAL A 144 -6.51 0.06 -3.20
N LEU A 145 -6.85 1.05 -4.03
CA LEU A 145 -8.19 1.24 -4.56
C LEU A 145 -8.60 0.09 -5.48
N ILE A 146 -7.70 -0.41 -6.32
CA ILE A 146 -7.95 -1.60 -7.16
C ILE A 146 -8.27 -2.82 -6.29
N LEU A 147 -7.45 -3.07 -5.26
CA LEU A 147 -7.65 -4.19 -4.34
C LEU A 147 -8.95 -4.05 -3.53
N MET A 148 -9.27 -2.85 -3.04
CA MET A 148 -10.52 -2.60 -2.33
C MET A 148 -11.74 -2.72 -3.25
N PHE A 149 -11.65 -2.25 -4.50
CA PHE A 149 -12.72 -2.42 -5.49
C PHE A 149 -12.95 -3.89 -5.81
N LEU A 150 -11.88 -4.65 -6.03
CA LEU A 150 -11.96 -6.08 -6.29
C LEU A 150 -12.49 -6.85 -5.06
N ALA A 151 -12.09 -6.43 -3.86
CA ALA A 151 -12.60 -6.97 -2.61
C ALA A 151 -14.12 -6.75 -2.46
N GLY A 152 -14.61 -5.56 -2.79
CA GLY A 152 -16.04 -5.23 -2.70
C GLY A 152 -16.92 -5.75 -3.84
N THR A 153 -16.34 -6.35 -4.89
CA THR A 153 -17.08 -6.80 -6.08
C THR A 153 -16.91 -8.28 -6.35
N VAL A 154 -15.68 -8.74 -6.61
CA VAL A 154 -15.39 -10.11 -7.04
C VAL A 154 -15.09 -11.02 -5.87
N LEU A 155 -14.41 -10.51 -4.83
CA LEU A 155 -14.03 -11.32 -3.66
C LEU A 155 -14.98 -11.13 -2.48
N TYR A 156 -16.07 -10.38 -2.67
CA TYR A 156 -17.04 -10.10 -1.62
C TYR A 156 -17.68 -11.41 -1.18
N ALA A 157 -17.69 -11.62 0.13
CA ALA A 157 -18.33 -12.75 0.77
C ALA A 157 -19.22 -12.23 1.89
N ASP A 158 -20.37 -12.87 2.11
CA ASP A 158 -21.28 -12.47 3.18
C ASP A 158 -20.66 -12.71 4.57
N ALA A 159 -21.19 -11.99 5.56
CA ALA A 159 -20.80 -12.18 6.95
C ALA A 159 -21.28 -13.58 7.38
N ALA A 160 -20.38 -14.55 7.34
CA ALA A 160 -20.67 -15.95 7.61
C ALA A 160 -19.78 -16.51 8.74
N PRO A 161 -20.20 -17.60 9.43
CA PRO A 161 -19.31 -18.35 10.29
C PRO A 161 -18.13 -18.89 9.46
N VAL A 162 -16.95 -19.01 10.09
CA VAL A 162 -15.82 -19.69 9.43
C VAL A 162 -16.18 -21.14 9.12
N VAL A 163 -15.74 -21.61 7.95
CA VAL A 163 -15.84 -23.04 7.59
C VAL A 163 -15.21 -23.90 8.68
N PRO A 164 -15.72 -25.11 8.98
CA PRO A 164 -15.25 -25.91 10.11
C PRO A 164 -13.74 -26.14 10.14
N ALA A 165 -13.10 -26.32 8.99
CA ALA A 165 -11.65 -26.49 8.86
C ALA A 165 -10.83 -25.26 9.32
N LEU A 166 -11.44 -24.07 9.30
CA LEU A 166 -10.83 -22.80 9.73
C LEU A 166 -11.09 -22.47 11.21
N LYS A 167 -11.87 -23.27 11.94
CA LYS A 167 -12.16 -23.03 13.37
C LYS A 167 -10.96 -23.40 14.24
N SER A 168 -9.98 -22.50 14.32
CA SER A 168 -8.78 -22.68 15.14
C SER A 168 -8.36 -21.36 15.79
N TYR A 169 -7.78 -21.47 16.99
CA TYR A 169 -7.15 -20.36 17.70
C TYR A 169 -6.00 -19.73 16.90
N TRP A 170 -5.33 -20.52 16.06
CA TRP A 170 -4.17 -20.08 15.29
C TRP A 170 -4.51 -19.24 14.07
N LEU A 171 -5.72 -19.38 13.51
CA LEU A 171 -6.10 -18.68 12.28
C LEU A 171 -6.05 -17.15 12.44
N PRO A 172 -6.70 -16.53 13.45
CA PRO A 172 -6.62 -15.09 13.63
C PRO A 172 -5.19 -14.58 13.78
N ILE A 173 -4.32 -15.35 14.46
CA ILE A 173 -2.93 -14.97 14.70
C ILE A 173 -2.13 -15.04 13.40
N HIS A 174 -2.14 -16.19 12.73
CA HIS A 174 -1.42 -16.41 11.47
C HIS A 174 -1.87 -15.43 10.38
N VAL A 175 -3.18 -15.37 10.12
CA VAL A 175 -3.71 -14.60 8.99
C VAL A 175 -3.52 -13.10 9.25
N THR A 176 -3.64 -12.62 10.49
CA THR A 176 -3.36 -11.20 10.79
C THR A 176 -1.92 -10.84 10.46
N VAL A 177 -0.97 -11.66 10.90
CA VAL A 177 0.46 -11.42 10.67
C VAL A 177 0.77 -11.43 9.17
N VAL A 178 0.21 -12.38 8.41
CA VAL A 178 0.40 -12.45 6.95
C VAL A 178 -0.29 -11.29 6.21
N SER A 179 -1.50 -10.88 6.61
CA SER A 179 -2.19 -9.73 6.02
C SER A 179 -1.43 -8.42 6.25
N ILE A 180 -0.92 -8.19 7.47
CA ILE A 180 -0.10 -7.02 7.78
C ILE A 180 1.20 -7.06 6.95
N GLY A 181 1.89 -8.19 6.90
CA GLY A 181 3.09 -8.36 6.09
C GLY A 181 2.84 -8.09 4.60
N SER A 182 1.71 -8.56 4.08
CA SER A 182 1.29 -8.29 2.69
C SER A 182 1.05 -6.80 2.43
N GLY A 183 0.42 -6.10 3.37
CA GLY A 183 0.27 -4.64 3.31
C GLY A 183 1.61 -3.90 3.33
N VAL A 184 2.57 -4.36 4.13
CA VAL A 184 3.94 -3.80 4.16
C VAL A 184 4.65 -4.02 2.81
N PHE A 185 4.55 -5.23 2.24
CA PHE A 185 5.15 -5.54 0.96
C PHE A 185 4.49 -4.83 -0.22
N LEU A 186 3.21 -4.45 -0.11
CA LEU A 186 2.56 -3.58 -1.09
C LEU A 186 3.27 -2.22 -1.17
N VAL A 187 3.58 -1.60 -0.02
CA VAL A 187 4.34 -0.34 0.03
C VAL A 187 5.76 -0.54 -0.53
N ALA A 188 6.40 -1.67 -0.24
CA ALA A 188 7.72 -2.01 -0.78
C ALA A 188 7.71 -2.15 -2.31
N GLY A 189 6.75 -2.90 -2.86
CA GLY A 189 6.58 -3.13 -4.29
C GLY A 189 6.32 -1.84 -5.06
N VAL A 190 5.41 -1.00 -4.58
CA VAL A 190 5.15 0.33 -5.17
C VAL A 190 6.42 1.18 -5.14
N SER A 191 7.14 1.21 -4.02
CA SER A 191 8.38 1.99 -3.90
C SER A 191 9.46 1.51 -4.87
N SER A 192 9.60 0.20 -5.08
CA SER A 192 10.55 -0.37 -6.06
C SER A 192 10.16 -0.11 -7.51
N LEU A 193 8.86 -0.15 -7.85
CA LEU A 193 8.39 0.22 -9.19
C LEU A 193 8.69 1.69 -9.49
N LEU A 194 8.41 2.59 -8.55
CA LEU A 194 8.72 4.02 -8.70
C LEU A 194 10.22 4.28 -8.76
N PHE A 195 11.02 3.53 -8.00
CA PHE A 195 12.47 3.61 -8.07
C PHE A 195 12.99 3.26 -9.47
N LEU A 196 12.51 2.17 -10.08
CA LEU A 196 12.89 1.83 -11.46
C LEU A 196 12.43 2.88 -12.46
N LEU A 197 11.21 3.41 -12.32
CA LEU A 197 10.72 4.51 -13.16
C LEU A 197 11.64 5.73 -13.05
N ARG A 198 12.14 6.03 -11.85
CA ARG A 198 13.06 7.16 -11.62
C ARG A 198 14.46 6.91 -12.21
N LEU A 199 14.91 5.66 -12.30
CA LEU A 199 16.15 5.31 -13.00
C LEU A 199 15.99 5.41 -14.53
N LEU A 200 14.83 5.04 -15.06
CA LEU A 200 14.51 5.15 -16.49
C LEU A 200 14.30 6.60 -16.94
N GLN A 201 14.03 7.51 -16.01
CA GLN A 201 13.77 8.94 -16.25
C GLN A 201 14.58 9.79 -15.24
N PRO A 202 15.90 9.91 -15.43
CA PRO A 202 16.77 10.68 -14.55
C PRO A 202 16.34 12.15 -14.44
N ALA A 203 16.67 12.77 -13.30
CA ALA A 203 16.32 14.16 -13.05
C ALA A 203 16.98 15.10 -14.07
N GLY A 204 16.19 15.84 -14.85
CA GLY A 204 16.68 16.76 -15.88
C GLY A 204 16.75 16.17 -17.29
N GLU A 205 16.60 14.85 -17.42
CA GLU A 205 16.58 14.12 -18.70
C GLU A 205 15.22 13.42 -18.91
N GLU A 206 14.17 13.88 -18.20
CA GLU A 206 12.85 13.29 -18.32
C GLU A 206 12.24 13.56 -19.70
N SER A 207 11.68 12.50 -20.29
CA SER A 207 10.95 12.58 -21.57
C SER A 207 9.72 13.49 -21.48
N ASP A 208 9.30 14.05 -22.61
CA ASP A 208 8.05 14.82 -22.71
C ASP A 208 6.79 13.95 -22.72
N ASN A 209 6.95 12.62 -22.67
CA ASN A 209 5.86 11.67 -22.62
C ASN A 209 5.25 11.58 -21.20
N LEU A 210 4.13 10.86 -21.10
CA LEU A 210 3.39 10.63 -19.85
C LEU A 210 4.28 10.09 -18.71
N LEU A 211 5.23 9.20 -19.04
CA LEU A 211 6.19 8.64 -18.08
C LEU A 211 7.14 9.70 -17.50
N GLY A 212 7.65 10.62 -18.32
CA GLY A 212 8.50 11.70 -17.83
C GLY A 212 7.71 12.77 -17.08
N ALA A 213 6.44 13.00 -17.42
CA ALA A 213 5.54 13.84 -16.60
C ALA A 213 5.31 13.26 -15.19
N ILE A 214 5.19 11.93 -15.10
CA ILE A 214 5.11 11.20 -13.81
C ILE A 214 6.45 11.28 -13.07
N ALA A 215 7.57 10.97 -13.74
CA ALA A 215 8.88 10.88 -13.11
C ALA A 215 9.41 12.22 -12.57
N ARG A 216 9.11 13.34 -13.25
CA ARG A 216 9.51 14.71 -12.86
C ARG A 216 9.11 15.11 -11.44
N ARG A 217 8.10 14.46 -10.86
CA ARG A 217 7.58 14.78 -9.51
C ARG A 217 7.78 13.66 -8.50
N LEU A 218 8.47 12.59 -8.89
CA LEU A 218 8.89 11.57 -7.94
C LEU A 218 10.01 12.10 -7.04
N PRO A 219 10.10 11.61 -5.79
CA PRO A 219 11.28 11.79 -4.96
C PRO A 219 12.55 11.31 -5.68
N ASP A 220 13.70 11.71 -5.15
CA ASP A 220 14.99 11.20 -5.62
C ASP A 220 15.05 9.66 -5.51
N ALA A 221 15.79 9.04 -6.44
CA ALA A 221 15.90 7.58 -6.52
C ALA A 221 16.38 6.96 -5.20
N ARG A 222 17.32 7.61 -4.50
CA ARG A 222 17.84 7.13 -3.20
C ARG A 222 16.75 7.10 -2.13
N SER A 223 15.82 8.05 -2.14
CA SER A 223 14.71 8.07 -1.19
C SER A 223 13.70 6.97 -1.47
N LEU A 224 13.36 6.72 -2.74
CA LEU A 224 12.47 5.62 -3.14
C LEU A 224 13.10 4.26 -2.79
N ASP A 225 14.38 4.10 -3.08
CA ASP A 225 15.15 2.90 -2.74
C ASP A 225 15.25 2.69 -1.22
N ARG A 226 15.52 3.74 -0.45
CA ARG A 226 15.56 3.69 1.01
C ARG A 226 14.19 3.31 1.60
N LEU A 227 13.11 3.82 1.02
CA LEU A 227 11.77 3.47 1.46
C LEU A 227 11.49 1.99 1.18
N ALA A 228 11.76 1.52 -0.04
CA ALA A 228 11.60 0.10 -0.40
C ALA A 228 12.41 -0.82 0.52
N TYR A 229 13.66 -0.47 0.81
CA TYR A 229 14.51 -1.25 1.72
C TYR A 229 13.96 -1.25 3.15
N ARG A 230 13.55 -0.08 3.68
CA ARG A 230 12.98 0.03 5.04
C ARG A 230 11.70 -0.77 5.19
N THR A 231 10.80 -0.71 4.21
CA THR A 231 9.55 -1.49 4.25
C THR A 231 9.84 -2.97 4.14
N THR A 232 10.78 -3.41 3.29
CA THR A 232 11.15 -4.83 3.21
C THR A 232 11.81 -5.35 4.48
N ILE A 233 12.66 -4.57 5.17
CA ILE A 233 13.21 -4.97 6.48
C ILE A 233 12.11 -5.18 7.51
N ILE A 234 11.05 -4.37 7.49
CA ILE A 234 9.91 -4.53 8.41
C ILE A 234 9.05 -5.73 7.99
N GLY A 235 8.76 -5.86 6.69
CA GLY A 235 7.87 -6.89 6.16
C GLY A 235 8.44 -8.29 6.24
N PHE A 236 9.75 -8.45 6.03
CA PHE A 236 10.42 -9.76 6.02
C PHE A 236 10.24 -10.57 7.33
N PRO A 237 10.54 -10.05 8.54
CA PRO A 237 10.32 -10.79 9.76
C PRO A 237 8.83 -11.02 10.04
N ILE A 238 7.97 -10.04 9.76
CA ILE A 238 6.51 -10.19 9.93
C ILE A 238 6.01 -11.35 9.07
N PHE A 239 6.35 -11.38 7.78
CA PHE A 239 5.92 -12.43 6.88
C PHE A 239 6.56 -13.78 7.20
N GLY A 240 7.84 -13.81 7.60
CA GLY A 240 8.50 -15.03 8.05
C GLY A 240 7.83 -15.63 9.29
N THR A 241 7.50 -14.81 10.29
CA THR A 241 6.68 -15.23 11.43
C THR A 241 5.32 -15.72 10.97
N GLY A 242 4.71 -15.06 9.98
CA GLY A 242 3.50 -15.52 9.32
C GLY A 242 3.62 -16.95 8.78
N ILE A 243 4.67 -17.27 8.02
CA ILE A 243 4.90 -18.63 7.48
C ILE A 243 5.05 -19.65 8.61
N ILE A 244 5.84 -19.34 9.65
CA ILE A 244 6.03 -20.23 10.80
C ILE A 244 4.71 -20.50 11.53
N LEU A 245 3.92 -19.46 11.80
CA LEU A 245 2.60 -19.58 12.41
C LEU A 245 1.64 -20.36 11.51
N GLY A 246 1.78 -20.25 10.20
CA GLY A 246 1.03 -21.03 9.22
C GLY A 246 1.33 -22.51 9.32
N ALA A 247 2.61 -22.87 9.45
CA ALA A 247 3.03 -24.25 9.65
C ALA A 247 2.51 -24.84 10.97
N ILE A 248 2.53 -24.07 12.07
CA ILE A 248 1.94 -24.49 13.35
C ILE A 248 0.43 -24.69 13.22
N TRP A 249 -0.26 -23.76 12.56
CA TRP A 249 -1.68 -23.90 12.28
C TRP A 249 -1.98 -25.14 11.42
N ALA A 250 -1.15 -25.42 10.41
CA ALA A 250 -1.29 -26.56 9.53
C ALA A 250 -1.23 -27.90 10.30
N GLU A 251 -0.37 -28.01 11.32
CA GLU A 251 -0.37 -29.19 12.20
C GLU A 251 -1.73 -29.38 12.88
N SER A 252 -2.30 -28.30 13.44
CA SER A 252 -3.59 -28.36 14.13
C SER A 252 -4.78 -28.65 13.21
N ALA A 253 -4.70 -28.26 11.93
CA ALA A 253 -5.80 -28.38 10.98
C ALA A 253 -5.75 -29.67 10.14
N TRP A 254 -4.55 -30.10 9.74
CA TRP A 254 -4.34 -31.21 8.80
C TRP A 254 -3.44 -32.32 9.34
N GLY A 255 -2.94 -32.21 10.57
CA GLY A 255 -2.07 -33.21 11.21
C GLY A 255 -0.60 -33.18 10.75
N ARG A 256 -0.17 -32.14 10.03
CA ARG A 256 1.23 -31.97 9.58
C ARG A 256 1.62 -30.50 9.46
N PHE A 257 2.88 -30.17 9.75
CA PHE A 257 3.39 -28.80 9.71
C PHE A 257 3.53 -28.20 8.31
N TRP A 258 3.73 -29.05 7.29
CA TRP A 258 3.96 -28.60 5.93
C TRP A 258 3.53 -29.68 4.95
N GLY A 259 2.87 -29.28 3.88
CA GLY A 259 2.31 -30.16 2.87
C GLY A 259 2.81 -29.94 1.45
N TRP A 260 3.66 -28.94 1.21
CA TRP A 260 4.11 -28.53 -0.13
C TRP A 260 2.96 -28.19 -1.08
N ASP A 261 1.85 -27.71 -0.52
CA ASP A 261 0.76 -27.25 -1.36
C ASP A 261 1.15 -25.96 -2.12
N PRO A 262 0.39 -25.57 -3.15
CA PRO A 262 0.73 -24.40 -3.95
C PRO A 262 0.82 -23.09 -3.14
N LYS A 263 0.03 -22.93 -2.08
CA LYS A 263 0.03 -21.71 -1.25
C LYS A 263 1.22 -21.68 -0.31
N GLU A 264 1.51 -22.80 0.35
CA GLU A 264 2.70 -22.99 1.17
C GLU A 264 3.97 -22.77 0.34
N THR A 265 4.05 -23.42 -0.82
CA THR A 265 5.21 -23.37 -1.73
C THR A 265 5.45 -21.96 -2.26
N VAL A 266 4.42 -21.28 -2.78
CA VAL A 266 4.58 -19.91 -3.30
C VAL A 266 4.89 -18.92 -2.17
N SER A 267 4.33 -19.09 -0.98
CA SER A 267 4.67 -18.26 0.18
C SER A 267 6.14 -18.42 0.57
N PHE A 268 6.66 -19.64 0.55
CA PHE A 268 8.08 -19.92 0.77
C PHE A 268 8.96 -19.31 -0.32
N ILE A 269 8.58 -19.45 -1.60
CA ILE A 269 9.30 -18.82 -2.73
C ILE A 269 9.34 -17.30 -2.56
N ALA A 270 8.22 -16.65 -2.23
CA ALA A 270 8.16 -15.21 -1.99
C ALA A 270 9.10 -14.81 -0.85
N TRP A 271 9.12 -15.56 0.26
CA TRP A 271 10.03 -15.33 1.37
C TRP A 271 11.50 -15.46 0.97
N VAL A 272 11.86 -16.49 0.20
CA VAL A 272 13.22 -16.67 -0.35
C VAL A 272 13.61 -15.51 -1.26
N ILE A 273 12.71 -15.02 -2.12
CA ILE A 273 12.98 -13.86 -2.99
C ILE A 273 13.25 -12.61 -2.15
N TYR A 274 12.46 -12.35 -1.10
CA TYR A 274 12.69 -11.23 -0.20
C TYR A 274 13.97 -11.38 0.63
N ALA A 275 14.33 -12.61 1.04
CA ALA A 275 15.61 -12.90 1.67
C ALA A 275 16.77 -12.60 0.71
N ALA A 276 16.66 -13.04 -0.55
CA ALA A 276 17.63 -12.77 -1.61
C ALA A 276 17.76 -11.27 -1.89
N TYR A 277 16.65 -10.52 -1.85
CA TYR A 277 16.68 -9.05 -1.95
C TYR A 277 17.49 -8.44 -0.81
N LEU A 278 17.19 -8.79 0.45
CA LEU A 278 17.91 -8.27 1.61
C LEU A 278 19.40 -8.68 1.61
N HIS A 279 19.69 -9.91 1.20
CA HIS A 279 21.05 -10.41 1.06
C HIS A 279 21.82 -9.67 -0.04
N ALA A 280 21.23 -9.51 -1.23
CA ALA A 280 21.82 -8.72 -2.32
C ALA A 280 22.08 -7.27 -1.90
N ARG A 281 21.26 -6.70 -1.02
CA ARG A 281 21.46 -5.36 -0.45
C ARG A 281 22.57 -5.30 0.59
N ALA A 282 22.83 -6.39 1.31
CA ALA A 282 23.92 -6.50 2.28
C ALA A 282 25.28 -6.79 1.62
N THR A 283 25.29 -7.43 0.44
CA THR A 283 26.52 -7.82 -0.26
C THR A 283 27.01 -6.72 -1.22
N SER A 284 28.28 -6.32 -1.11
CA SER A 284 28.85 -5.26 -1.95
C SER A 284 28.92 -5.69 -3.42
N GLY A 285 28.23 -4.98 -4.32
CA GLY A 285 28.28 -5.19 -5.78
C GLY A 285 26.92 -5.24 -6.47
N TRP A 286 25.84 -5.51 -5.73
CA TRP A 286 24.46 -5.57 -6.26
C TRP A 286 23.69 -4.25 -6.05
N ARG A 287 24.40 -3.12 -6.16
CA ARG A 287 23.83 -1.81 -5.80
C ARG A 287 22.68 -1.40 -6.73
N GLU A 288 21.58 -1.09 -6.05
CA GLU A 288 20.38 -0.37 -6.48
C GLU A 288 19.51 -1.04 -7.57
N THR A 289 19.95 -1.14 -8.82
CA THR A 289 19.04 -1.53 -9.94
C THR A 289 18.65 -3.00 -9.95
N LYS A 290 19.62 -3.92 -9.76
CA LYS A 290 19.35 -5.37 -9.77
C LYS A 290 18.51 -5.79 -8.57
N ALA A 291 18.76 -5.18 -7.40
CA ALA A 291 17.98 -5.44 -6.20
C ALA A 291 16.52 -5.02 -6.36
N ALA A 292 16.23 -3.89 -7.03
CA ALA A 292 14.86 -3.45 -7.26
C ALA A 292 14.03 -4.48 -8.06
N TRP A 293 14.63 -5.14 -9.06
CA TRP A 293 13.99 -6.23 -9.80
C TRP A 293 13.67 -7.44 -8.93
N ILE A 294 14.55 -7.80 -7.99
CA ILE A 294 14.29 -8.89 -7.04
C ILE A 294 13.09 -8.54 -6.14
N ASN A 295 13.01 -7.30 -5.65
CA ASN A 295 11.87 -6.85 -4.85
C ASN A 295 10.55 -6.91 -5.63
N ILE A 296 10.57 -6.49 -6.90
CA ILE A 296 9.40 -6.58 -7.79
C ILE A 296 9.02 -8.04 -8.04
N ALA A 297 9.98 -8.94 -8.24
CA ALA A 297 9.71 -10.37 -8.37
C ALA A 297 9.03 -10.93 -7.10
N GLY A 298 9.48 -10.49 -5.91
CA GLY A 298 8.83 -10.85 -4.64
C GLY A 298 7.39 -10.33 -4.55
N PHE A 299 7.17 -9.08 -4.99
CA PHE A 299 5.84 -8.48 -5.03
C PHE A 299 4.90 -9.21 -6.01
N VAL A 300 5.41 -9.59 -7.19
CA VAL A 300 4.65 -10.40 -8.16
C VAL A 300 4.34 -11.79 -7.60
N ALA A 301 5.29 -12.43 -6.92
CA ALA A 301 5.05 -13.72 -6.25
C ALA A 301 3.95 -13.61 -5.18
N MET A 302 3.92 -12.50 -4.41
CA MET A 302 2.85 -12.22 -3.44
C MET A 302 1.49 -12.04 -4.11
N LEU A 303 1.40 -11.31 -5.22
CA LEU A 303 0.15 -11.14 -5.98
C LEU A 303 -0.30 -12.46 -6.63
N PHE A 304 0.63 -13.25 -7.14
CA PHE A 304 0.36 -14.58 -7.68
C PHE A 304 -0.21 -15.51 -6.59
N ASN A 305 0.38 -15.49 -5.39
CA ASN A 305 -0.13 -16.24 -4.26
C ASN A 305 -1.53 -15.77 -3.82
N LEU A 306 -1.76 -14.45 -3.81
CA LEU A 306 -3.05 -13.89 -3.41
C LEU A 306 -4.15 -14.21 -4.41
N PHE A 307 -3.93 -14.03 -5.71
CA PHE A 307 -4.98 -14.16 -6.72
C PHE A 307 -5.02 -15.54 -7.37
N ILE A 308 -3.90 -15.96 -7.96
CA ILE A 308 -3.88 -17.17 -8.78
C ILE A 308 -4.06 -18.41 -7.89
N ILE A 309 -3.32 -18.50 -6.79
CA ILE A 309 -3.44 -19.67 -5.92
C ILE A 309 -4.80 -19.75 -5.24
N ASN A 310 -5.40 -18.62 -4.84
CA ASN A 310 -6.70 -18.69 -4.17
C ASN A 310 -7.89 -18.87 -5.13
N ILE A 311 -7.83 -18.34 -6.36
CA ILE A 311 -8.94 -18.36 -7.31
C ILE A 311 -8.84 -19.52 -8.31
N VAL A 312 -7.64 -19.81 -8.81
CA VAL A 312 -7.44 -20.73 -9.94
C VAL A 312 -7.04 -22.13 -9.49
N VAL A 313 -6.35 -22.24 -8.36
CA VAL A 313 -5.81 -23.52 -7.87
C VAL A 313 -6.72 -24.10 -6.80
N SER A 314 -7.28 -25.27 -7.06
CA SER A 314 -7.98 -26.05 -6.04
C SER A 314 -6.97 -26.65 -5.06
N GLY A 315 -7.16 -26.40 -3.77
CA GLY A 315 -6.28 -26.89 -2.71
C GLY A 315 -6.87 -26.68 -1.33
N LEU A 316 -6.20 -27.21 -0.31
CA LEU A 316 -6.58 -27.11 1.11
C LEU A 316 -6.72 -25.65 1.60
N HIS A 317 -6.21 -24.69 0.83
CA HIS A 317 -6.26 -23.27 1.12
C HIS A 317 -7.15 -22.44 0.19
N SER A 318 -7.97 -23.08 -0.65
CA SER A 318 -8.96 -22.38 -1.47
C SER A 318 -10.13 -21.94 -0.58
N TYR A 319 -9.93 -20.82 0.12
CA TYR A 319 -10.94 -20.14 0.94
C TYR A 319 -11.50 -18.92 0.23
N ALA A 320 -11.57 -18.99 -1.11
CA ALA A 320 -12.11 -17.89 -1.90
C ALA A 320 -13.56 -17.55 -1.49
N GLY A 321 -14.28 -18.49 -0.88
CA GLY A 321 -15.70 -18.28 -0.55
C GLY A 321 -16.57 -18.08 -1.79
N LEU A 322 -16.04 -18.44 -2.96
CA LEU A 322 -16.67 -18.29 -4.28
C LEU A 322 -17.39 -19.57 -4.74
N ASN A 323 -17.60 -20.55 -3.84
CA ASN A 323 -18.35 -21.77 -4.10
C ASN A 323 -19.46 -21.91 -3.07
#